data_AF-A0A928P3T8-F1
#
_entry.id   AF-A0A928P3T8-F1
#
_cell.length_a   1.000
_cell.length_b   1.000
_cell.length_c   1.000
_cell.angle_alpha   90.00
_cell.angle_beta   90.00
_cell.angle_gamma   90.00
#
_symmetry.space_group_name_H-M   'P 1'
#
loop_
_entity.id
_entity.type
_entity.pdbx_description
1 polymer ?
#
loop_
_entity_poly.entity_id
_entity_poly.type
_entity_poly.pdbx_seq_one_letter_code
_entity_poly.pdbx_strand_id
1 'polypeptide(L)'
;MKKAFFKTAAIILACLFASPLSAAALKGDVNGDGRVDRRDAELVFDYASGSNTGLTEAQKSTADVDGDGMLSVGDAAQILRYHTGTEEKLPANEVARLNILSPPYKLKYKAGDALNMEGFMLSVTYTNGQTKLINRYSYTGFDGGSGTKIITVSCRGKLISFTVAVDEPKLREIQPTYLPSKRSYTVGEVLSLAGLRLNGIYEDGTSKELTGYSVSGYSGEAGLHTVKLMYMGKTSEFTVGCGNRATVRCGGTRLNVRTGAGTSYQRIGAFLEGSSIIVTDLVGKDGWVQCWGLDDSGNYIHGWCLKAHLSIST
;
A
#
# COMPACT_ATOMS: atom_id res chain seq x y z
N MET A 1 17.01 -5.71 10.26
CA MET A 1 16.09 -5.81 11.42
C MET A 1 15.71 -4.41 11.87
N LYS A 2 14.64 -3.84 11.29
CA LYS A 2 14.08 -2.56 11.71
C LYS A 2 12.66 -2.81 12.21
N LYS A 3 12.42 -2.27 13.40
CA LYS A 3 11.35 -2.62 14.35
C LYS A 3 9.97 -2.29 13.78
N ALA A 4 9.05 -3.23 13.96
CA ALA A 4 7.63 -3.06 13.73
C ALA A 4 7.06 -2.02 14.70
N PHE A 5 6.38 -1.00 14.15
CA PHE A 5 5.55 -0.09 14.92
C PHE A 5 4.21 -0.77 15.18
N PHE A 6 4.08 -1.44 16.34
CA PHE A 6 2.78 -1.70 16.94
C PHE A 6 2.30 -0.38 17.56
N LYS A 7 1.27 0.26 16.98
CA LYS A 7 0.50 1.27 17.69
C LYS A 7 -0.49 0.54 18.60
N THR A 8 -0.07 0.31 19.84
CA THR A 8 -0.94 -0.07 20.94
C THR A 8 -1.96 1.04 21.18
N ALA A 9 -3.23 0.66 21.21
CA ALA A 9 -4.32 1.50 21.66
C ALA A 9 -4.09 1.91 23.12
N ALA A 10 -4.10 3.22 23.38
CA ALA A 10 -4.07 3.75 24.73
C ALA A 10 -5.43 3.49 25.39
N ILE A 11 -5.46 2.56 26.35
CA ILE A 11 -6.53 2.44 27.34
C ILE A 11 -6.29 3.57 28.34
N ILE A 12 -7.07 4.65 28.25
CA ILE A 12 -7.12 5.67 29.29
C ILE A 12 -8.13 5.19 30.33
N LEU A 13 -7.61 4.65 31.44
CA LEU A 13 -8.35 4.43 32.67
C LEU A 13 -8.36 5.76 33.43
N ALA A 14 -9.45 6.53 33.29
CA ALA A 14 -9.68 7.73 34.09
C ALA A 14 -10.59 7.40 35.28
N CYS A 15 -10.15 7.84 36.45
CA CYS A 15 -10.71 7.62 37.78
C CYS A 15 -12.21 7.94 37.92
N LEU A 16 -12.84 7.19 38.83
CA LEU A 16 -14.16 7.43 39.39
C LEU A 16 -14.27 8.85 39.97
N PHE A 17 -15.06 9.70 39.31
CA PHE A 17 -16.05 10.50 40.01
C PHE A 17 -17.39 9.88 39.70
N ALA A 18 -18.07 9.36 40.72
CA ALA A 18 -19.47 8.95 40.59
C ALA A 18 -20.31 10.22 40.46
N SER A 19 -20.40 10.74 39.24
CA SER A 19 -21.49 11.61 38.83
C SER A 19 -22.81 10.89 39.15
N PRO A 20 -23.87 11.59 39.59
CA PRO A 20 -25.17 10.95 39.69
C PRO A 20 -25.48 10.30 38.34
N LEU A 21 -25.96 9.06 38.41
CA LEU A 21 -26.44 8.28 37.28
C LEU A 21 -27.40 9.18 36.49
N SER A 22 -26.92 9.80 35.42
CA SER A 22 -27.79 10.57 34.53
C SER A 22 -28.82 9.58 34.05
N ALA A 23 -30.09 9.78 34.42
CA ALA A 23 -31.19 9.04 33.83
C ALA A 23 -30.97 9.10 32.32
N ALA A 24 -30.93 7.94 31.66
CA ALA A 24 -30.74 7.89 30.22
C ALA A 24 -31.80 8.79 29.58
N ALA A 25 -31.35 9.79 28.80
CA ALA A 25 -32.26 10.77 28.22
C ALA A 25 -33.34 10.05 27.40
N LEU A 26 -34.60 10.35 27.71
CA LEU A 26 -35.75 9.65 27.12
C LEU A 26 -35.84 10.03 25.63
N LYS A 27 -35.96 9.03 24.74
CA LYS A 27 -36.08 9.29 23.31
C LYS A 27 -37.38 10.06 23.04
N GLY A 28 -37.28 11.19 22.35
CA GLY A 28 -38.37 12.15 22.16
C GLY A 28 -38.48 13.25 23.22
N ASP A 29 -37.79 13.14 24.36
CA ASP A 29 -37.68 14.23 25.37
C ASP A 29 -36.49 15.11 24.99
N VAL A 30 -36.78 16.22 24.33
CA VAL A 30 -35.78 17.11 23.74
C VAL A 30 -35.46 18.27 24.68
N ASN A 31 -36.43 18.68 25.51
CA ASN A 31 -36.22 19.74 26.49
C ASN A 31 -35.65 19.23 27.83
N GLY A 32 -35.67 17.92 28.08
CA GLY A 32 -35.08 17.26 29.25
C GLY A 32 -35.93 17.35 30.52
N ASP A 33 -37.23 17.61 30.41
CA ASP A 33 -38.14 17.73 31.56
C ASP A 33 -38.74 16.39 32.03
N GLY A 34 -38.34 15.28 31.40
CA GLY A 34 -38.78 13.94 31.71
C GLY A 34 -40.11 13.56 31.07
N ARG A 35 -40.67 14.40 30.19
CA ARG A 35 -41.91 14.12 29.46
C ARG A 35 -41.64 14.24 27.96
N VAL A 36 -42.43 13.50 27.18
CA VAL A 36 -42.45 13.61 25.71
C VAL A 36 -43.78 14.26 25.34
N ASP A 37 -43.75 15.53 24.96
CA ASP A 37 -44.95 16.30 24.63
C ASP A 37 -44.77 17.30 23.47
N ARG A 38 -45.78 18.16 23.27
CA ARG A 38 -45.77 19.14 22.17
C ARG A 38 -44.55 20.07 22.21
N ARG A 39 -43.99 20.36 23.39
CA ARG A 39 -42.85 21.28 23.54
C ARG A 39 -41.59 20.66 22.94
N ASP A 40 -41.46 19.34 23.03
CA ASP A 40 -40.37 18.63 22.38
C ASP A 40 -40.54 18.64 20.86
N ALA A 41 -41.75 18.36 20.37
CA ALA A 41 -42.06 18.43 18.95
C ALA A 41 -41.81 19.84 18.36
N GLU A 42 -42.16 20.90 19.10
CA GLU A 42 -41.89 22.30 18.75
C GLU A 42 -40.39 22.58 18.63
N LEU A 43 -39.56 22.10 19.56
CA LEU A 43 -38.10 22.25 19.46
C LEU A 43 -37.53 21.58 18.21
N VAL A 44 -38.01 20.38 17.88
CA VAL A 44 -37.57 19.67 16.66
C VAL A 44 -38.07 20.39 15.40
N PHE A 45 -39.29 20.91 15.40
CA PHE A 45 -39.85 21.67 14.29
C PHE A 45 -39.11 22.99 14.06
N ASP A 46 -38.81 23.74 15.12
CA ASP A 46 -38.06 24.99 15.04
C ASP A 46 -36.64 24.74 14.53
N TYR A 47 -36.01 23.63 14.95
CA TYR A 47 -34.71 23.21 14.41
C TYR A 47 -34.80 22.83 12.93
N ALA A 48 -35.75 21.98 12.56
CA ALA A 48 -35.92 21.52 11.18
C ALA A 48 -36.30 22.65 10.21
N SER A 49 -37.03 23.67 10.68
CA SER A 49 -37.41 24.86 9.91
C SER A 49 -36.31 25.93 9.87
N GLY A 50 -35.24 25.78 10.66
CA GLY A 50 -34.16 26.76 10.79
C GLY A 50 -34.48 27.97 11.69
N SER A 51 -35.64 27.97 12.36
CA SER A 51 -36.07 29.03 13.29
C SER A 51 -35.27 29.02 14.60
N ASN A 52 -34.78 27.86 15.04
CA ASN A 52 -33.91 27.71 16.20
C ASN A 52 -32.90 26.56 16.02
N THR A 53 -31.63 26.88 15.78
CA THR A 53 -30.58 25.88 15.54
C THR A 53 -29.78 25.50 16.80
N GLY A 54 -30.15 26.01 17.98
CA GLY A 54 -29.39 25.92 19.22
C GLY A 54 -29.45 24.61 20.01
N LEU A 55 -29.90 23.50 19.41
CA LEU A 55 -29.97 22.20 20.11
C LEU A 55 -28.57 21.63 20.37
N THR A 56 -28.35 21.12 21.59
CA THR A 56 -27.12 20.39 21.94
C THR A 56 -27.06 19.02 21.26
N GLU A 57 -25.89 18.40 21.14
CA GLU A 57 -25.76 17.07 20.55
C GLU A 57 -26.56 15.98 21.30
N ALA A 58 -26.69 16.10 22.63
CA ALA A 58 -27.53 15.21 23.42
C ALA A 58 -29.01 15.36 23.05
N GLN A 59 -29.50 16.60 22.90
CA GLN A 59 -30.87 16.87 22.48
C GLN A 59 -31.11 16.46 21.02
N LYS A 60 -30.12 16.63 20.14
CA LYS A 60 -30.21 16.11 18.76
C LYS A 60 -30.37 14.59 18.75
N SER A 61 -29.68 13.88 19.65
CA SER A 61 -29.80 12.44 19.77
C SER A 61 -31.16 11.98 20.30
N THR A 62 -31.83 12.73 21.18
CA THR A 62 -33.19 12.39 21.64
C THR A 62 -34.26 12.85 20.66
N ALA A 63 -34.00 13.93 19.90
CA ALA A 63 -34.87 14.50 18.87
C ALA A 63 -34.98 13.64 17.60
N ASP A 64 -33.92 12.95 17.18
CA ASP A 64 -33.95 12.00 16.07
C ASP A 64 -34.68 10.71 16.50
N VAL A 65 -36.00 10.79 16.57
CA VAL A 65 -36.85 9.74 17.10
C VAL A 65 -36.92 8.53 16.17
N ASP A 66 -36.69 8.72 14.88
CA ASP A 66 -36.74 7.65 13.88
C ASP A 66 -35.37 7.01 13.56
N GLY A 67 -34.30 7.66 14.03
CA GLY A 67 -32.91 7.20 14.00
C GLY A 67 -32.23 7.33 12.64
N ASP A 68 -32.78 8.11 11.70
CA ASP A 68 -32.20 8.27 10.36
C ASP A 68 -31.00 9.23 10.30
N GLY A 69 -30.63 9.83 11.44
CA GLY A 69 -29.50 10.74 11.59
C GLY A 69 -29.84 12.18 11.25
N MET A 70 -31.11 12.53 11.03
CA MET A 70 -31.55 13.89 10.73
C MET A 70 -32.66 14.33 11.67
N LEU A 71 -32.64 15.61 12.02
CA LEU A 71 -33.76 16.23 12.73
C LEU A 71 -34.68 16.86 11.69
N SER A 72 -35.86 16.28 11.52
CA SER A 72 -36.83 16.67 10.51
C SER A 72 -38.22 16.94 11.11
N VAL A 73 -39.11 17.53 10.31
CA VAL A 73 -40.53 17.64 10.69
C VAL A 73 -41.20 16.27 10.86
N GLY A 74 -40.62 15.19 10.30
CA GLY A 74 -41.08 13.83 10.51
C GLY A 74 -40.85 13.32 11.93
N ASP A 75 -39.79 13.80 12.57
CA ASP A 75 -39.46 13.51 13.97
C ASP A 75 -40.41 14.26 14.91
N ALA A 76 -40.60 15.56 14.67
CA ALA A 76 -41.59 16.37 15.39
C ALA A 76 -43.00 15.75 15.30
N ALA A 77 -43.40 15.28 14.12
CA ALA A 77 -44.68 14.63 13.92
C ALA A 77 -44.79 13.27 14.65
N GLN A 78 -43.70 12.51 14.78
CA GLN A 78 -43.67 11.27 15.57
C GLN A 78 -43.81 11.55 17.06
N ILE A 79 -43.07 12.53 17.59
CA ILE A 79 -43.21 12.99 18.97
C ILE A 79 -44.66 13.37 19.26
N LEU A 80 -45.30 14.13 18.36
CA LEU A 80 -46.70 14.51 18.52
C LEU A 80 -47.65 13.31 18.49
N ARG A 81 -47.46 12.35 17.58
CA ARG A 81 -48.29 11.13 17.53
C ARG A 81 -48.13 10.25 18.76
N TYR A 82 -46.93 10.17 19.32
CA TYR A 82 -46.68 9.53 20.60
C TYR A 82 -47.41 10.25 21.73
N HIS A 83 -47.30 11.58 21.80
CA HIS A 83 -48.00 12.40 22.79
C HIS A 83 -49.53 12.24 22.75
N THR A 84 -50.12 12.12 21.55
CA THR A 84 -51.57 11.90 21.38
C THR A 84 -52.01 10.46 21.57
N GLY A 85 -51.08 9.51 21.80
CA GLY A 85 -51.37 8.08 21.95
C GLY A 85 -51.69 7.35 20.63
N THR A 86 -51.41 7.98 19.48
CA THR A 86 -51.52 7.35 18.16
C THR A 86 -50.34 6.40 17.88
N GLU A 87 -49.20 6.64 18.54
CA GLU A 87 -48.03 5.76 18.57
C GLU A 87 -47.72 5.32 20.01
N GLU A 88 -47.51 4.03 20.24
CA GLU A 88 -47.31 3.47 21.58
C GLU A 88 -45.86 3.60 22.09
N LYS A 89 -44.89 3.76 21.18
CA LYS A 89 -43.47 3.86 21.51
C LYS A 89 -42.70 4.66 20.46
N LEU A 90 -41.52 5.16 20.86
CA LEU A 90 -40.55 5.82 19.98
C LEU A 90 -39.24 5.02 19.94
N PRO A 91 -38.70 4.68 18.75
CA PRO A 91 -39.32 4.81 17.42
C PRO A 91 -40.58 3.94 17.26
N ALA A 92 -41.54 4.41 16.47
CA ALA A 92 -42.76 3.67 16.17
C ALA A 92 -42.48 2.27 15.60
N ASN A 93 -41.46 2.15 14.75
CA ASN A 93 -41.04 0.89 14.15
C ASN A 93 -39.52 0.71 14.29
N GLU A 94 -39.13 -0.37 14.97
CA GLU A 94 -37.73 -0.74 15.09
C GLU A 94 -37.23 -1.41 13.81
N VAL A 95 -36.00 -1.08 13.43
CA VAL A 95 -35.34 -1.70 12.27
C VAL A 95 -34.91 -3.12 12.64
N ALA A 96 -35.47 -4.12 11.96
CA ALA A 96 -35.04 -5.51 12.11
C ALA A 96 -33.74 -5.77 11.33
N ARG A 97 -33.72 -5.46 10.03
CA ARG A 97 -32.54 -5.64 9.15
C ARG A 97 -32.55 -4.71 7.95
N LEU A 98 -31.37 -4.57 7.32
CA LEU A 98 -31.22 -3.96 6.00
C LEU A 98 -31.23 -5.06 4.92
N ASN A 99 -31.71 -4.73 3.72
CA ASN A 99 -31.60 -5.60 2.55
C ASN A 99 -31.10 -4.77 1.36
N ILE A 100 -30.01 -5.22 0.75
CA ILE A 100 -29.56 -4.70 -0.55
C ILE A 100 -30.50 -5.27 -1.61
N LEU A 101 -31.25 -4.40 -2.29
CA LEU A 101 -32.13 -4.78 -3.39
C LEU A 101 -31.37 -4.84 -4.71
N SER A 102 -30.41 -3.94 -4.90
CA SER A 102 -29.48 -3.94 -6.03
C SER A 102 -28.12 -3.38 -5.60
N PRO A 103 -27.00 -4.03 -5.96
CA PRO A 103 -25.68 -3.42 -5.83
C PRO A 103 -25.52 -2.24 -6.82
N PRO A 104 -24.45 -1.43 -6.69
CA PRO A 104 -24.14 -0.43 -7.72
C PRO A 104 -23.84 -1.08 -9.07
N TYR A 105 -24.05 -0.35 -10.16
CA TYR A 105 -23.79 -0.86 -11.52
C TYR A 105 -22.32 -1.16 -11.78
N LYS A 106 -21.40 -0.44 -11.12
CA LYS A 106 -19.95 -0.64 -11.22
C LYS A 106 -19.44 -1.35 -9.97
N LEU A 107 -18.90 -2.55 -10.15
CA LEU A 107 -18.28 -3.35 -9.07
C LEU A 107 -16.79 -3.61 -9.29
N LYS A 108 -16.24 -3.13 -10.42
CA LYS A 108 -14.82 -3.28 -10.78
C LYS A 108 -14.23 -1.91 -11.11
N TYR A 109 -13.05 -1.63 -10.56
CA TYR A 109 -12.39 -0.33 -10.59
C TYR A 109 -10.92 -0.48 -10.97
N LYS A 110 -10.34 0.60 -11.48
CA LYS A 110 -8.89 0.73 -11.67
C LYS A 110 -8.29 1.60 -10.57
N ALA A 111 -6.97 1.54 -10.42
CA ALA A 111 -6.25 2.44 -9.53
C ALA A 111 -6.58 3.90 -9.85
N GLY A 112 -6.92 4.68 -8.82
CA GLY A 112 -7.31 6.08 -8.95
C GLY A 112 -8.80 6.34 -9.22
N ASP A 113 -9.61 5.32 -9.54
CA ASP A 113 -11.05 5.50 -9.66
C ASP A 113 -11.69 5.84 -8.30
N ALA A 114 -12.71 6.70 -8.32
CA ALA A 114 -13.61 6.90 -7.18
C ALA A 114 -14.74 5.86 -7.16
N LEU A 115 -15.23 5.50 -5.97
CA LEU A 115 -16.40 4.63 -5.82
C LEU A 115 -17.63 5.28 -6.47
N ASN A 116 -18.39 4.50 -7.22
CA ASN A 116 -19.64 4.93 -7.84
C ASN A 116 -20.80 4.11 -7.26
N MET A 117 -21.76 4.79 -6.62
CA MET A 117 -22.94 4.19 -5.98
C MET A 117 -24.20 4.20 -6.86
N GLU A 118 -24.09 4.65 -8.12
CA GLU A 118 -25.21 4.65 -9.05
C GLU A 118 -25.79 3.24 -9.23
N GLY A 119 -27.12 3.15 -9.16
CA GLY A 119 -27.85 1.88 -9.20
C GLY A 119 -27.95 1.14 -7.86
N PHE A 120 -27.30 1.61 -6.80
CA PHE A 120 -27.43 1.00 -5.47
C PHE A 120 -28.83 1.26 -4.88
N MET A 121 -29.54 0.18 -4.55
CA MET A 121 -30.87 0.24 -3.95
C MET A 121 -30.87 -0.50 -2.61
N LEU A 122 -31.29 0.19 -1.56
CA LEU A 122 -31.35 -0.32 -0.19
C LEU A 122 -32.78 -0.30 0.33
N SER A 123 -33.16 -1.31 1.10
CA SER A 123 -34.40 -1.29 1.87
C SER A 123 -34.16 -1.63 3.34
N VAL A 124 -35.06 -1.14 4.18
CA VAL A 124 -35.18 -1.52 5.60
C VAL A 124 -36.36 -2.46 5.74
N THR A 125 -36.19 -3.54 6.52
CA THR A 125 -37.28 -4.33 7.08
C THR A 125 -37.45 -3.97 8.54
N TYR A 126 -38.67 -3.58 8.93
CA TYR A 126 -39.03 -3.29 10.32
C TYR A 126 -39.48 -4.55 11.06
N THR A 127 -39.52 -4.50 12.39
CA THR A 127 -39.96 -5.61 13.25
C THR A 127 -41.42 -6.02 13.02
N ASN A 128 -42.25 -5.11 12.52
CA ASN A 128 -43.64 -5.38 12.11
C ASN A 128 -43.75 -6.07 10.72
N GLY A 129 -42.63 -6.39 10.07
CA GLY A 129 -42.58 -7.04 8.76
C GLY A 129 -42.68 -6.09 7.56
N GLN A 130 -43.03 -4.82 7.75
CA GLN A 130 -43.07 -3.85 6.66
C GLN A 130 -41.67 -3.57 6.10
N THR A 131 -41.61 -3.25 4.80
CA THR A 131 -40.37 -2.87 4.13
C THR A 131 -40.48 -1.49 3.50
N LYS A 132 -39.41 -0.70 3.56
CA LYS A 132 -39.35 0.63 2.94
C LYS A 132 -38.04 0.80 2.17
N LEU A 133 -38.12 1.36 0.96
CA LEU A 133 -36.95 1.76 0.18
C LEU A 133 -36.27 2.96 0.84
N ILE A 134 -34.94 2.94 0.92
CA ILE A 134 -34.12 3.97 1.54
C ILE A 134 -33.11 4.48 0.53
N ASN A 135 -33.04 5.80 0.40
CA ASN A 135 -32.04 6.52 -0.41
C ASN A 135 -31.05 7.32 0.46
N ARG A 136 -31.25 7.38 1.78
CA ARG A 136 -30.37 8.05 2.74
C ARG A 136 -29.61 7.01 3.55
N TYR A 137 -28.32 6.87 3.28
CA TYR A 137 -27.42 5.96 3.98
C TYR A 137 -26.01 6.55 3.96
N SER A 138 -25.17 6.08 4.87
CA SER A 138 -23.72 6.34 4.83
C SER A 138 -23.00 5.06 4.41
N TYR A 139 -21.80 5.20 3.87
CA TYR A 139 -20.97 4.05 3.50
C TYR A 139 -19.50 4.33 3.77
N THR A 140 -18.74 3.26 4.01
CA THR A 140 -17.29 3.28 4.25
C THR A 140 -16.62 2.07 3.62
N GLY A 141 -15.29 2.03 3.61
CA GLY A 141 -14.51 0.84 3.23
C GLY A 141 -13.90 0.85 1.82
N PHE A 142 -14.07 1.94 1.05
CA PHE A 142 -13.34 2.14 -0.20
C PHE A 142 -12.10 2.99 0.03
N ASP A 143 -10.91 2.43 -0.21
CA ASP A 143 -9.61 3.09 -0.05
C ASP A 143 -8.85 3.26 -1.38
N GLY A 144 -9.43 2.83 -2.50
CA GLY A 144 -8.81 2.87 -3.84
C GLY A 144 -7.61 1.93 -4.05
N GLY A 145 -7.19 1.17 -3.03
CA GLY A 145 -6.12 0.20 -3.17
C GLY A 145 -6.54 -1.00 -4.02
N SER A 146 -5.59 -1.75 -4.58
CA SER A 146 -5.92 -2.96 -5.34
C SER A 146 -6.57 -4.05 -4.46
N GLY A 147 -7.24 -5.00 -5.12
CA GLY A 147 -7.87 -6.15 -4.49
C GLY A 147 -9.35 -5.95 -4.13
N THR A 148 -9.89 -6.89 -3.38
CA THR A 148 -11.29 -6.87 -2.94
C THR A 148 -11.47 -5.86 -1.80
N LYS A 149 -12.46 -4.99 -1.94
CA LYS A 149 -12.87 -4.00 -0.94
C LYS A 149 -14.26 -4.32 -0.44
N ILE A 150 -14.45 -4.22 0.88
CA ILE A 150 -15.73 -4.44 1.54
C ILE A 150 -16.35 -3.06 1.78
N ILE A 151 -17.42 -2.76 1.06
CA ILE A 151 -18.20 -1.55 1.26
C ILE A 151 -19.22 -1.82 2.35
N THR A 152 -19.11 -1.10 3.46
CA THR A 152 -20.03 -1.20 4.59
C THR A 152 -20.99 -0.05 4.55
N VAL A 153 -22.27 -0.36 4.36
CA VAL A 153 -23.39 0.58 4.33
C VAL A 153 -24.06 0.61 5.71
N SER A 154 -24.27 1.80 6.25
CA SER A 154 -24.88 2.04 7.56
C SER A 154 -26.15 2.87 7.43
N CYS A 155 -27.21 2.42 8.08
CA CYS A 155 -28.48 3.12 8.19
C CYS A 155 -29.17 2.72 9.50
N ARG A 156 -29.64 3.72 10.28
CA ARG A 156 -30.39 3.52 11.54
C ARG A 156 -29.74 2.52 12.50
N GLY A 157 -28.42 2.62 12.67
CA GLY A 157 -27.63 1.74 13.54
C GLY A 157 -27.45 0.29 13.06
N LYS A 158 -27.93 -0.05 11.84
CA LYS A 158 -27.70 -1.35 11.21
C LYS A 158 -26.67 -1.24 10.11
N LEU A 159 -25.94 -2.34 9.90
CA LEU A 159 -24.90 -2.46 8.89
C LEU A 159 -25.25 -3.58 7.91
N ILE A 160 -24.94 -3.35 6.64
CA ILE A 160 -24.91 -4.38 5.59
C ILE A 160 -23.72 -4.09 4.67
N SER A 161 -23.17 -5.12 4.04
CA SER A 161 -21.99 -4.94 3.19
C SER A 161 -22.13 -5.62 1.84
N PHE A 162 -21.37 -5.13 0.88
CA PHE A 162 -21.12 -5.76 -0.41
C PHE A 162 -19.65 -5.56 -0.78
N THR A 163 -19.18 -6.29 -1.79
CA THR A 163 -17.79 -6.21 -2.23
C THR A 163 -17.65 -5.55 -3.59
N VAL A 164 -16.60 -4.76 -3.75
CA VAL A 164 -16.10 -4.29 -5.05
C VAL A 164 -14.66 -4.78 -5.25
N ALA A 165 -14.19 -4.80 -6.48
CA ALA A 165 -12.82 -5.16 -6.81
C ALA A 165 -12.08 -3.98 -7.46
N VAL A 166 -10.85 -3.75 -7.05
CA VAL A 166 -9.93 -2.83 -7.72
C VAL A 166 -8.83 -3.68 -8.38
N ASP A 167 -8.62 -3.50 -9.67
CA ASP A 167 -7.63 -4.27 -10.43
C ASP A 167 -6.23 -4.17 -9.81
N GLU A 168 -5.49 -5.27 -9.81
CA GLU A 168 -4.09 -5.26 -9.43
C GLU A 168 -3.25 -4.55 -10.50
N PRO A 169 -2.23 -3.76 -10.09
CA PRO A 169 -1.36 -3.08 -11.04
C PRO A 169 -0.57 -4.10 -11.85
N LYS A 170 -0.50 -3.91 -13.16
CA LYS A 170 0.21 -4.80 -14.08
C LYS A 170 1.70 -4.51 -14.07
N LEU A 171 2.52 -5.54 -13.91
CA LEU A 171 3.98 -5.41 -13.94
C LEU A 171 4.46 -5.05 -15.35
N ARG A 172 5.10 -3.89 -15.48
CA ARG A 172 5.65 -3.41 -16.75
C ARG A 172 7.05 -3.96 -16.99
N GLU A 173 7.94 -3.79 -16.02
CA GLU A 173 9.35 -4.19 -16.09
C GLU A 173 9.95 -4.46 -14.71
N ILE A 174 11.14 -5.05 -14.67
CA ILE A 174 11.94 -5.19 -13.46
C ILE A 174 13.27 -4.47 -13.63
N GLN A 175 13.72 -3.78 -12.59
CA GLN A 175 14.93 -2.97 -12.64
C GLN A 175 15.69 -3.02 -11.31
N PRO A 176 16.98 -3.39 -11.32
CA PRO A 176 17.85 -3.27 -10.16
C PRO A 176 17.94 -1.80 -9.74
N THR A 177 17.59 -1.51 -8.48
CA THR A 177 17.85 -0.20 -7.87
C THR A 177 19.23 -0.16 -7.23
N TYR A 178 19.73 -1.31 -6.77
CA TYR A 178 21.09 -1.51 -6.29
C TYR A 178 21.63 -2.81 -6.87
N LEU A 179 22.84 -2.79 -7.43
CA LEU A 179 23.54 -3.99 -7.87
C LEU A 179 24.15 -4.74 -6.67
N PRO A 180 24.51 -6.02 -6.80
CA PRO A 180 25.21 -6.73 -5.74
C PRO A 180 26.51 -6.03 -5.35
N SER A 181 26.81 -6.05 -4.05
CA SER A 181 28.02 -5.46 -3.48
C SER A 181 29.30 -6.13 -4.00
N LYS A 182 29.22 -7.41 -4.36
CA LYS A 182 30.32 -8.19 -4.95
C LYS A 182 29.99 -8.59 -6.39
N ARG A 183 30.85 -8.17 -7.32
CA ARG A 183 30.75 -8.51 -8.76
C ARG A 183 32.05 -9.08 -9.35
N SER A 184 33.01 -9.39 -8.49
CA SER A 184 34.29 -10.00 -8.82
C SER A 184 34.45 -11.27 -8.01
N TYR A 185 34.60 -12.42 -8.68
CA TYR A 185 34.58 -13.75 -8.08
C TYR A 185 35.84 -14.55 -8.43
N THR A 186 36.19 -15.48 -7.54
CA THR A 186 37.20 -16.50 -7.83
C THR A 186 36.56 -17.73 -8.49
N VAL A 187 37.32 -18.49 -9.27
CA VAL A 187 36.81 -19.71 -9.92
C VAL A 187 36.26 -20.68 -8.87
N GLY A 188 35.05 -21.19 -9.10
CA GLY A 188 34.32 -22.05 -8.17
C GLY A 188 33.64 -21.33 -7.01
N GLU A 189 33.83 -20.02 -6.87
CA GLU A 189 33.11 -19.23 -5.87
C GLU A 189 31.62 -19.14 -6.20
N VAL A 190 30.76 -19.17 -5.18
CA VAL A 190 29.31 -19.06 -5.36
C VAL A 190 28.91 -17.59 -5.55
N LEU A 191 28.01 -17.34 -6.49
CA LEU A 191 27.40 -16.02 -6.71
C LEU A 191 26.74 -15.50 -5.43
N SER A 192 27.08 -14.29 -5.01
CA SER A 192 26.42 -13.59 -3.91
C SER A 192 25.55 -12.45 -4.43
N LEU A 193 24.28 -12.47 -4.04
CA LEU A 193 23.32 -11.40 -4.34
C LEU A 193 23.22 -10.37 -3.21
N ALA A 194 24.13 -10.43 -2.22
CA ALA A 194 24.11 -9.50 -1.10
C ALA A 194 24.23 -8.05 -1.58
N GLY A 195 23.27 -7.21 -1.18
CA GLY A 195 23.18 -5.81 -1.59
C GLY A 195 22.36 -5.54 -2.85
N LEU A 196 21.97 -6.58 -3.61
CA LEU A 196 21.03 -6.44 -4.72
C LEU A 196 19.66 -6.03 -4.17
N ARG A 197 19.07 -5.00 -4.77
CA ARG A 197 17.66 -4.66 -4.62
C ARG A 197 17.04 -4.56 -6.00
N LEU A 198 15.97 -5.30 -6.23
CA LEU A 198 15.28 -5.38 -7.50
C LEU A 198 13.87 -4.83 -7.33
N ASN A 199 13.49 -3.83 -8.12
CA ASN A 199 12.12 -3.31 -8.11
C ASN A 199 11.34 -3.79 -9.33
N GLY A 200 10.06 -4.02 -9.13
CA GLY A 200 9.07 -4.12 -10.19
C GLY A 200 8.46 -2.74 -10.39
N ILE A 201 8.43 -2.29 -11.65
CA ILE A 201 7.79 -1.04 -12.05
C ILE A 201 6.49 -1.42 -12.74
N TYR A 202 5.39 -0.81 -12.32
CA TYR A 202 4.03 -1.15 -12.76
C TYR A 202 3.48 -0.12 -13.75
N GLU A 203 2.44 -0.48 -14.50
CA GLU A 203 1.81 0.38 -15.51
C GLU A 203 1.21 1.66 -14.92
N ASP A 204 0.80 1.64 -13.65
CA ASP A 204 0.27 2.80 -12.91
C ASP A 204 1.38 3.75 -12.40
N GLY A 205 2.65 3.46 -12.70
CA GLY A 205 3.81 4.23 -12.26
C GLY A 205 4.29 3.93 -10.84
N THR A 206 3.59 3.07 -10.10
CA THR A 206 4.06 2.61 -8.79
C THR A 206 5.26 1.66 -8.94
N SER A 207 6.02 1.50 -7.86
CA SER A 207 7.12 0.53 -7.81
C SER A 207 7.13 -0.22 -6.49
N LYS A 208 7.58 -1.47 -6.52
CA LYS A 208 7.69 -2.34 -5.35
C LYS A 208 8.97 -3.15 -5.41
N GLU A 209 9.68 -3.23 -4.30
CA GLU A 209 10.83 -4.15 -4.16
C GLU A 209 10.34 -5.60 -4.26
N LEU A 210 11.02 -6.39 -5.10
CA LEU A 210 10.67 -7.76 -5.44
C LEU A 210 11.47 -8.77 -4.63
N THR A 211 10.82 -9.87 -4.31
CA THR A 211 11.42 -11.08 -3.75
C THR A 211 10.93 -12.28 -4.56
N GLY A 212 11.60 -13.43 -4.47
CA GLY A 212 11.19 -14.65 -5.18
C GLY A 212 11.42 -14.64 -6.70
N TYR A 213 12.31 -13.78 -7.19
CA TYR A 213 12.78 -13.84 -8.58
C TYR A 213 13.79 -14.98 -8.76
N SER A 214 13.86 -15.54 -9.97
CA SER A 214 14.86 -16.55 -10.32
C SER A 214 16.14 -15.90 -10.85
N VAL A 215 17.27 -16.55 -10.60
CA VAL A 215 18.60 -16.08 -11.01
C VAL A 215 19.32 -17.18 -11.79
N SER A 216 19.93 -16.82 -12.91
CA SER A 216 20.67 -17.75 -13.79
C SER A 216 21.84 -17.05 -14.49
N GLY A 217 22.68 -17.80 -15.21
CA GLY A 217 23.71 -17.25 -16.09
C GLY A 217 25.10 -17.08 -15.46
N TYR A 218 25.31 -17.63 -14.26
CA TYR A 218 26.62 -17.70 -13.61
C TYR A 218 27.04 -19.16 -13.46
N SER A 219 28.16 -19.57 -14.08
CA SER A 219 28.68 -20.95 -13.97
C SER A 219 29.80 -21.13 -12.94
N GLY A 220 30.37 -20.02 -12.42
CA GLY A 220 31.55 -20.08 -11.54
C GLY A 220 32.87 -20.35 -12.27
N GLU A 221 32.85 -20.52 -13.59
CA GLU A 221 34.04 -20.69 -14.41
C GLU A 221 34.73 -19.35 -14.68
N ALA A 222 36.01 -19.39 -15.07
CA ALA A 222 36.72 -18.18 -15.47
C ALA A 222 36.05 -17.53 -16.69
N GLY A 223 35.84 -16.21 -16.63
CA GLY A 223 35.20 -15.47 -17.68
C GLY A 223 34.24 -14.40 -17.18
N LEU A 224 33.58 -13.76 -18.13
CA LEU A 224 32.54 -12.78 -17.89
C LEU A 224 31.18 -13.48 -17.92
N HIS A 225 30.37 -13.26 -16.89
CA HIS A 225 29.05 -13.90 -16.75
C HIS A 225 27.96 -12.85 -16.77
N THR A 226 26.94 -13.08 -17.59
CA THR A 226 25.71 -12.27 -17.61
C THR A 226 24.69 -12.93 -16.68
N VAL A 227 24.54 -12.37 -15.50
CA VAL A 227 23.56 -12.81 -14.50
C VAL A 227 22.19 -12.27 -14.90
N LYS A 228 21.26 -13.19 -15.15
CA LYS A 228 19.87 -12.90 -15.53
C LYS A 228 18.93 -13.07 -14.36
N LEU A 229 18.18 -12.01 -14.08
CA LEU A 229 17.09 -11.95 -13.11
C LEU A 229 15.77 -12.10 -13.87
N MET A 230 14.87 -12.95 -13.38
CA MET A 230 13.55 -13.14 -13.99
C MET A 230 12.44 -13.17 -12.95
N TYR A 231 11.36 -12.44 -13.22
CA TYR A 231 10.18 -12.37 -12.36
C TYR A 231 8.92 -12.16 -13.22
N MET A 232 7.95 -13.07 -13.12
CA MET A 232 6.68 -13.00 -13.88
C MET A 232 6.88 -12.74 -15.39
N GLY A 233 7.87 -13.41 -16.00
CA GLY A 233 8.21 -13.28 -17.43
C GLY A 233 9.00 -12.01 -17.80
N LYS A 234 9.23 -11.08 -16.88
CA LYS A 234 10.10 -9.91 -17.08
C LYS A 234 11.54 -10.26 -16.72
N THR A 235 12.50 -9.66 -17.43
CA THR A 235 13.92 -9.96 -17.27
C THR A 235 14.75 -8.69 -17.06
N SER A 236 15.79 -8.79 -16.24
CA SER A 236 16.85 -7.79 -16.13
C SER A 236 18.18 -8.49 -15.94
N GLU A 237 19.27 -7.85 -16.35
CA GLU A 237 20.59 -8.49 -16.44
C GLU A 237 21.67 -7.58 -15.87
N PHE A 238 22.70 -8.18 -15.28
CA PHE A 238 23.92 -7.50 -14.91
C PHE A 238 25.12 -8.43 -15.06
N THR A 239 26.31 -7.85 -15.17
CA THR A 239 27.53 -8.60 -15.44
C THR A 239 28.40 -8.76 -14.20
N VAL A 240 29.02 -9.93 -14.06
CA VAL A 240 30.05 -10.22 -13.06
C VAL A 240 31.26 -10.87 -13.72
N GLY A 241 32.45 -10.65 -13.17
CA GLY A 241 33.68 -11.32 -13.60
C GLY A 241 34.05 -12.44 -12.64
N CYS A 242 34.50 -13.56 -13.18
CA CYS A 242 35.01 -14.70 -12.44
C CYS A 242 36.38 -15.09 -12.98
N GLY A 243 37.32 -15.45 -12.12
CA GLY A 243 38.68 -15.76 -12.55
C GLY A 243 39.70 -15.71 -11.43
N ASN A 244 40.96 -15.51 -11.77
CA ASN A 244 42.04 -15.49 -10.77
C ASN A 244 42.20 -14.10 -10.19
N ARG A 245 42.37 -14.01 -8.86
CA ARG A 245 42.62 -12.72 -8.22
C ARG A 245 43.98 -12.20 -8.64
N ALA A 246 44.03 -10.89 -8.90
CA ALA A 246 45.27 -10.19 -9.15
C ALA A 246 45.30 -8.83 -8.47
N THR A 247 46.50 -8.39 -8.10
CA THR A 247 46.76 -7.03 -7.63
C THR A 247 47.60 -6.28 -8.65
N VAL A 248 47.21 -5.05 -8.95
CA VAL A 248 47.92 -4.18 -9.90
C VAL A 248 49.21 -3.64 -9.28
N ARG A 249 50.36 -3.78 -9.96
CA ARG A 249 51.71 -3.37 -9.52
C ARG A 249 52.37 -2.31 -10.43
N CYS A 250 51.61 -1.51 -11.14
CA CYS A 250 52.17 -0.55 -12.10
C CYS A 250 52.98 0.54 -11.38
N GLY A 251 54.31 0.56 -11.53
CA GLY A 251 55.23 1.57 -10.94
C GLY A 251 55.11 2.99 -11.51
N GLY A 252 53.90 3.38 -11.91
CA GLY A 252 53.49 4.62 -12.55
C GLY A 252 51.98 4.86 -12.37
N THR A 253 51.47 4.70 -11.15
CA THR A 253 50.11 5.02 -10.65
C THR A 253 48.89 4.30 -11.24
N ARG A 254 48.89 3.90 -12.52
CA ARG A 254 47.72 3.28 -13.17
C ARG A 254 48.07 2.27 -14.28
N LEU A 255 47.28 1.20 -14.39
CA LEU A 255 47.34 0.17 -15.43
C LEU A 255 46.21 0.37 -16.43
N ASN A 256 46.55 0.66 -17.68
CA ASN A 256 45.56 0.88 -18.73
C ASN A 256 44.82 -0.41 -19.10
N VAL A 257 43.51 -0.28 -19.31
CA VAL A 257 42.64 -1.33 -19.84
C VAL A 257 42.20 -0.92 -21.24
N ARG A 258 42.26 -1.87 -22.19
CA ARG A 258 42.03 -1.62 -23.62
C ARG A 258 40.99 -2.57 -24.22
N THR A 259 40.45 -2.22 -25.38
CA THR A 259 39.50 -3.07 -26.12
C THR A 259 40.12 -4.34 -26.70
N GLY A 260 41.45 -4.42 -26.79
CA GLY A 260 42.16 -5.59 -27.33
C GLY A 260 43.59 -5.73 -26.80
N ALA A 261 44.22 -6.86 -27.12
CA ALA A 261 45.57 -7.22 -26.71
C ALA A 261 46.63 -6.44 -27.52
N GLY A 262 47.03 -5.26 -27.02
CA GLY A 262 48.06 -4.44 -27.65
C GLY A 262 47.92 -2.95 -27.37
N THR A 263 48.99 -2.19 -27.57
CA THR A 263 49.01 -0.73 -27.34
C THR A 263 48.27 0.07 -28.41
N SER A 264 48.02 -0.52 -29.58
CA SER A 264 47.26 0.08 -30.68
C SER A 264 45.74 0.12 -30.43
N TYR A 265 45.22 -0.71 -29.52
CA TYR A 265 43.79 -0.74 -29.19
C TYR A 265 43.36 0.45 -28.33
N GLN A 266 42.11 0.87 -28.50
CA GLN A 266 41.53 1.98 -27.73
C GLN A 266 41.58 1.69 -26.23
N ARG A 267 42.01 2.68 -25.44
CA ARG A 267 41.92 2.64 -23.98
C ARG A 267 40.48 2.90 -23.56
N ILE A 268 39.95 2.04 -22.69
CA ILE A 268 38.58 2.13 -22.16
C ILE A 268 38.54 2.49 -20.67
N GLY A 269 39.70 2.43 -19.99
CA GLY A 269 39.80 2.80 -18.59
C GLY A 269 41.20 2.52 -18.05
N ALA A 270 41.34 2.56 -16.73
CA ALA A 270 42.53 2.10 -16.05
C ALA A 270 42.21 1.66 -14.63
N PHE A 271 43.03 0.75 -14.11
CA PHE A 271 43.04 0.36 -12.70
C PHE A 271 44.15 1.11 -11.98
N LEU A 272 43.90 1.57 -10.75
CA LEU A 272 44.93 2.20 -9.94
C LEU A 272 45.91 1.15 -9.41
N GLU A 273 47.15 1.56 -9.14
CA GLU A 273 48.10 0.73 -8.42
C GLU A 273 47.51 0.22 -7.08
N GLY A 274 47.74 -1.05 -6.77
CA GLY A 274 47.15 -1.71 -5.60
C GLY A 274 45.70 -2.18 -5.76
N SER A 275 45.01 -1.83 -6.86
CA SER A 275 43.65 -2.31 -7.11
C SER A 275 43.60 -3.84 -7.17
N SER A 276 42.59 -4.42 -6.51
CA SER A 276 42.26 -5.84 -6.63
C SER A 276 41.32 -6.06 -7.81
N ILE A 277 41.75 -6.88 -8.77
CA ILE A 277 41.00 -7.20 -9.99
C ILE A 277 40.88 -8.72 -10.15
N ILE A 278 40.06 -9.14 -11.12
CA ILE A 278 39.95 -10.54 -11.56
C ILE A 278 40.52 -10.65 -12.97
N VAL A 279 41.42 -11.60 -13.17
CA VAL A 279 41.91 -12.02 -14.48
C VAL A 279 40.99 -13.13 -14.99
N THR A 280 40.16 -12.78 -15.97
CA THR A 280 39.09 -13.63 -16.52
C THR A 280 39.59 -14.63 -17.55
N ASP A 281 40.74 -14.37 -18.18
CA ASP A 281 41.45 -15.31 -19.05
C ASP A 281 42.97 -15.22 -18.81
N LEU A 282 43.56 -16.31 -18.30
CA LEU A 282 44.99 -16.43 -18.01
C LEU A 282 45.84 -16.85 -19.21
N VAL A 283 45.22 -17.49 -20.22
CA VAL A 283 45.94 -17.91 -21.44
C VAL A 283 46.50 -16.66 -22.09
N GLY A 284 45.66 -15.62 -22.19
CA GLY A 284 46.07 -14.31 -22.68
C GLY A 284 46.58 -14.34 -24.12
N LYS A 285 47.15 -13.22 -24.57
CA LYS A 285 47.76 -13.09 -25.90
C LYS A 285 48.91 -12.09 -25.87
N ASP A 286 50.09 -12.52 -26.27
CA ASP A 286 51.29 -11.67 -26.41
C ASP A 286 51.62 -10.82 -25.17
N GLY A 287 51.46 -11.42 -23.98
CA GLY A 287 51.70 -10.74 -22.69
C GLY A 287 50.53 -9.92 -22.15
N TRP A 288 49.38 -9.92 -22.83
CA TRP A 288 48.13 -9.30 -22.38
C TRP A 288 47.15 -10.34 -21.84
N VAL A 289 46.34 -9.97 -20.85
CA VAL A 289 45.29 -10.81 -20.26
C VAL A 289 43.97 -10.05 -20.19
N GLN A 290 42.86 -10.79 -20.20
CA GLN A 290 41.55 -10.20 -19.94
C GLN A 290 41.34 -9.97 -18.45
N CYS A 291 40.78 -8.82 -18.11
CA CYS A 291 40.62 -8.37 -16.73
C CYS A 291 39.26 -7.72 -16.50
N TRP A 292 38.74 -7.93 -15.30
CA TRP A 292 37.50 -7.35 -14.78
C TRP A 292 37.76 -6.70 -13.41
N GLY A 293 37.32 -5.46 -13.24
CA GLY A 293 37.49 -4.75 -11.97
C GLY A 293 36.92 -3.34 -12.01
N LEU A 294 36.98 -2.67 -10.86
CA LEU A 294 36.60 -1.26 -10.73
C LEU A 294 37.71 -0.37 -11.28
N ASP A 295 37.34 0.57 -12.15
CA ASP A 295 38.21 1.65 -12.61
C ASP A 295 38.37 2.75 -11.54
N ASP A 296 39.13 3.79 -11.89
CA ASP A 296 39.37 4.96 -11.04
C ASP A 296 38.10 5.77 -10.71
N SER A 297 37.03 5.57 -11.46
CA SER A 297 35.73 6.22 -11.28
C SER A 297 34.73 5.33 -10.52
N GLY A 298 35.14 4.12 -10.12
CA GLY A 298 34.27 3.16 -9.44
C GLY A 298 33.30 2.41 -10.36
N ASN A 299 33.55 2.42 -11.67
CA ASN A 299 32.79 1.64 -12.65
C ASN A 299 33.48 0.33 -12.93
N TYR A 300 32.71 -0.74 -13.09
CA TYR A 300 33.28 -2.00 -13.53
C TYR A 300 33.61 -1.94 -15.02
N ILE A 301 34.85 -2.25 -15.36
CA ILE A 301 35.34 -2.32 -16.73
C ILE A 301 35.87 -3.73 -17.04
N HIS A 302 35.61 -4.19 -18.26
CA HIS A 302 36.14 -5.43 -18.83
C HIS A 302 37.01 -5.12 -20.03
N GLY A 303 38.22 -5.66 -20.10
CA GLY A 303 39.07 -5.49 -21.28
C GLY A 303 40.42 -6.15 -21.10
N TRP A 304 41.43 -5.65 -21.81
CA TRP A 304 42.77 -6.22 -21.84
C TRP A 304 43.78 -5.32 -21.11
N CYS A 305 44.64 -5.94 -20.29
CA CYS A 305 45.76 -5.26 -19.65
C CYS A 305 47.05 -6.10 -19.74
N LEU A 306 48.20 -5.45 -19.56
CA LEU A 306 49.51 -6.11 -19.60
C LEU A 306 49.73 -6.98 -18.35
N LYS A 307 49.94 -8.28 -18.56
CA LYS A 307 50.17 -9.29 -17.52
C LYS A 307 51.39 -8.98 -16.65
N ALA A 308 52.44 -8.39 -17.25
CA ALA A 308 53.67 -8.03 -16.55
C ALA A 308 53.46 -7.03 -15.40
N HIS A 309 52.34 -6.31 -15.37
CA HIS A 309 52.00 -5.36 -14.31
C HIS A 309 51.03 -5.94 -13.26
N LEU A 310 50.79 -7.25 -13.28
CA LEU A 310 49.89 -7.93 -12.36
C LEU A 310 50.63 -8.88 -11.41
N SER A 311 50.16 -8.91 -10.18
CA SER A 311 50.44 -9.97 -9.20
C SER A 311 49.29 -10.94 -9.15
N ILE A 312 49.34 -12.03 -9.89
CA ILE A 312 48.27 -13.02 -9.89
C ILE A 312 48.49 -13.94 -8.69
N SER A 313 47.51 -14.02 -7.79
CA SER A 313 47.50 -15.05 -6.75
C SER A 313 47.04 -16.36 -7.39
N THR A 314 47.94 -17.33 -7.44
CA THR A 314 47.64 -18.72 -7.81
C THR A 314 46.95 -19.45 -6.69
#